data_AF-A0AB72YZI8-F1
#
_entry.id   AF-A0AB72YZI8-F1
#
_cell.length_a   1.000
_cell.length_b   1.000
_cell.length_c   1.000
_cell.angle_alpha   90.00
_cell.angle_beta   90.00
_cell.angle_gamma   90.00
#
_symmetry.space_group_name_H-M   'P 1'
#
loop_
_entity.id
_entity.type
_entity.pdbx_description
1 polymer ?
#
loop_
_entity_poly.entity_id
_entity_poly.type
_entity_poly.pdbx_seq_one_letter_code
_entity_poly.pdbx_strand_id
1 'polypeptide(L)'
;MGSYAVQGGVDALIAVGSRGDDALDALAEAMAQGGKQVGDVRCAVDWAHDIDQADALVSRLATEHAGTVVLLKGSHASGLSALAERWQPFAAE
;
A
#
# COMPACT_ATOMS: atom_id res chain seq x y z
N MET A 1 -4.63 -7.67 -10.65
CA MET A 1 -4.68 -7.67 -9.18
C MET A 1 -5.12 -6.34 -8.61
N GLY A 2 -4.50 -5.20 -8.98
CA GLY A 2 -4.96 -3.90 -8.47
C GLY A 2 -6.42 -3.57 -8.82
N SER A 3 -6.87 -3.91 -10.03
CA SER A 3 -8.27 -3.76 -10.43
C SER A 3 -9.24 -4.51 -9.51
N TYR A 4 -8.88 -5.73 -9.11
CA TYR A 4 -9.68 -6.56 -8.22
C TYR A 4 -9.81 -5.93 -6.82
N ALA A 5 -8.73 -5.36 -6.28
CA ALA A 5 -8.76 -4.67 -4.98
C ALA A 5 -9.70 -3.46 -5.01
N VAL A 6 -9.58 -2.62 -6.05
CA VAL A 6 -10.42 -1.43 -6.24
C VAL A 6 -11.90 -1.82 -6.44
N GLN A 7 -12.18 -2.83 -7.26
CA GLN A 7 -13.55 -3.35 -7.45
C GLN A 7 -14.12 -4.00 -6.18
N GLY A 8 -13.26 -4.47 -5.28
CA GLY A 8 -13.63 -4.96 -3.96
C GLY A 8 -14.09 -3.86 -2.99
N GLY A 9 -13.98 -2.58 -3.38
CA GLY A 9 -14.52 -1.45 -2.62
C GLY A 9 -13.57 -0.87 -1.59
N VAL A 10 -12.24 -1.01 -1.78
CA VAL A 10 -11.28 -0.29 -0.93
C VAL A 10 -11.30 1.21 -1.24
N ASP A 11 -11.21 2.04 -0.21
CA ASP A 11 -11.12 3.50 -0.35
C ASP A 11 -9.76 3.95 -0.91
N ALA A 12 -8.71 3.17 -0.64
CA ALA A 12 -7.38 3.40 -1.15
C ALA A 12 -6.64 2.09 -1.47
N LEU A 13 -5.83 2.12 -2.52
CA LEU A 13 -4.88 1.07 -2.88
C LEU A 13 -3.47 1.69 -2.96
N ILE A 14 -2.55 1.19 -2.13
CA ILE A 14 -1.13 1.54 -2.21
C ILE A 14 -0.37 0.30 -2.66
N ALA A 15 0.15 0.31 -3.90
CA ALA A 15 1.03 -0.73 -4.38
C ALA A 15 2.47 -0.42 -3.98
N VAL A 16 3.16 -1.35 -3.32
CA VAL A 16 4.49 -1.13 -2.75
C VAL A 16 5.52 -1.98 -3.49
N GLY A 17 6.46 -1.31 -4.13
CA GLY A 17 7.62 -1.87 -4.81
C GLY A 17 8.86 -1.87 -3.93
N SER A 18 10.03 -1.95 -4.56
CA SER A 18 11.32 -1.91 -3.88
C SER A 18 12.36 -1.21 -4.75
N ARG A 19 13.05 -0.21 -4.19
CA ARG A 19 14.20 0.45 -4.84
C ARG A 19 15.37 -0.48 -5.13
N GLY A 20 15.44 -1.62 -4.45
CA GLY A 20 16.51 -2.62 -4.61
C GLY A 20 16.14 -3.77 -5.55
N ASP A 21 14.90 -3.82 -6.04
CA ASP A 21 14.41 -4.87 -6.93
C ASP A 21 13.46 -4.28 -7.97
N ASP A 22 14.01 -3.98 -9.15
CA ASP A 22 13.27 -3.38 -10.27
C ASP A 22 12.09 -4.25 -10.72
N ALA A 23 12.19 -5.58 -10.61
CA ALA A 23 11.11 -6.48 -11.01
C ALA A 23 9.94 -6.38 -10.03
N LEU A 24 10.23 -6.25 -8.73
CA LEU A 24 9.22 -6.00 -7.72
C LEU A 24 8.59 -4.61 -7.86
N ASP A 25 9.38 -3.58 -8.17
CA ASP A 25 8.85 -2.22 -8.40
C ASP A 25 7.96 -2.16 -9.66
N ALA A 26 8.36 -2.80 -10.76
CA ALA A 26 7.54 -2.93 -11.96
C ALA A 26 6.23 -3.70 -11.71
N LEU A 27 6.27 -4.72 -10.84
CA LEU A 27 5.06 -5.43 -10.43
C LEU A 27 4.10 -4.52 -9.65
N ALA A 28 4.63 -3.71 -8.72
CA ALA A 28 3.85 -2.73 -7.97
C ALA A 28 3.25 -1.67 -8.91
N GLU A 29 4.01 -1.19 -9.89
CA GLU A 29 3.51 -0.30 -10.94
C GLU A 29 2.34 -0.92 -11.70
N ALA A 30 2.49 -2.16 -12.18
CA ALA A 30 1.45 -2.87 -12.91
C ALA A 30 0.18 -3.05 -12.06
N MET A 31 0.32 -3.26 -10.75
CA MET A 31 -0.80 -3.28 -9.82
C MET A 31 -1.49 -1.92 -9.72
N ALA A 32 -0.73 -0.83 -9.51
CA ALA A 32 -1.29 0.51 -9.44
C ALA A 32 -1.98 0.92 -10.74
N GLN A 33 -1.37 0.64 -11.89
CA GLN A 33 -1.97 0.88 -13.21
C GLN A 33 -3.29 0.11 -13.37
N GLY A 34 -3.32 -1.17 -13.00
CA GLY A 34 -4.55 -1.98 -13.04
C GLY A 34 -5.65 -1.43 -12.13
N GLY A 35 -5.30 -0.90 -10.96
CA GLY A 35 -6.25 -0.21 -10.07
C GLY A 35 -6.81 1.06 -10.70
N LYS A 36 -5.93 1.91 -11.25
CA LYS A 36 -6.31 3.16 -11.93
C LYS A 36 -7.24 2.97 -13.13
N GLN A 37 -7.09 1.85 -13.86
CA GLN A 37 -7.94 1.54 -15.01
C GLN A 37 -9.41 1.29 -14.65
N VAL A 38 -9.70 0.88 -13.41
CA VAL A 38 -11.07 0.59 -12.94
C VAL A 38 -11.51 1.50 -11.79
N GLY A 39 -10.61 2.36 -11.31
CA GLY A 39 -10.88 3.30 -10.23
C GLY A 39 -11.93 4.32 -10.64
N ASP A 40 -13.03 4.35 -9.89
CA ASP A 40 -13.88 5.53 -9.81
C ASP A 40 -13.14 6.63 -9.03
N VAL A 41 -13.58 7.89 -9.14
CA VAL A 41 -12.99 9.09 -8.48
C VAL A 41 -12.84 8.92 -6.95
N ARG A 42 -13.51 7.92 -6.38
CA ARG A 42 -13.58 7.62 -4.95
C ARG A 42 -12.42 6.77 -4.42
N CYS A 43 -11.69 6.06 -5.27
CA CYS A 43 -10.58 5.20 -4.83
C CYS A 43 -9.23 5.85 -5.13
N ALA A 44 -8.46 6.18 -4.09
CA ALA A 44 -7.10 6.67 -4.25
C ALA A 44 -6.17 5.52 -4.62
N VAL A 45 -5.40 5.64 -5.71
CA VAL A 45 -4.44 4.60 -6.13
C VAL A 45 -3.04 5.18 -6.23
N ASP A 46 -2.20 4.81 -5.27
CA ASP A 46 -0.81 5.24 -5.16
C ASP A 46 0.16 4.09 -5.43
N TRP A 47 1.36 4.47 -5.84
CA TRP A 47 2.50 3.57 -6.04
C TRP A 47 3.67 4.09 -5.20
N ALA A 48 4.14 3.25 -4.28
CA ALA A 48 5.28 3.51 -3.43
C ALA A 48 6.46 2.63 -3.86
N HIS A 49 7.67 3.17 -3.83
CA HIS A 49 8.89 2.46 -4.24
C HIS A 49 9.63 1.78 -3.09
N ASP A 50 9.17 2.00 -1.86
CA ASP A 50 9.71 1.40 -0.64
C ASP A 50 8.69 1.50 0.50
N ILE A 51 9.02 0.89 1.64
CA ILE A 51 8.17 0.90 2.83
C ILE A 51 8.06 2.27 3.49
N ASP A 52 9.04 3.16 3.31
CA ASP A 52 9.03 4.49 3.93
C ASP A 52 8.03 5.41 3.22
N GLN A 53 7.99 5.34 1.89
CA GLN A 53 6.98 6.02 1.10
C GLN A 53 5.58 5.45 1.35
N ALA A 54 5.47 4.12 1.49
CA ALA A 54 4.20 3.49 1.85
C ALA A 54 3.70 3.96 3.22
N ASP A 55 4.58 4.00 4.22
CA ASP A 55 4.29 4.50 5.58
C ASP A 55 3.80 5.95 5.57
N ALA A 56 4.46 6.82 4.82
CA ALA A 56 4.07 8.21 4.68
C ALA A 56 2.68 8.37 4.04
N LEU A 57 2.38 7.59 2.99
CA LEU A 57 1.07 7.59 2.33
C LEU A 57 -0.04 7.11 3.26
N VAL A 58 0.19 6.01 3.99
CA VAL A 58 -0.77 5.47 4.96
C VAL A 58 -1.00 6.46 6.10
N SER A 59 0.07 7.05 6.64
CA SER A 59 -0.02 8.05 7.72
C SER A 59 -0.82 9.28 7.33
N ARG A 60 -0.64 9.76 6.09
CA ARG A 60 -1.47 10.84 5.52
C ARG A 60 -2.94 10.44 5.49
N LEU A 61 -3.26 9.28 4.92
CA LEU A 61 -4.64 8.79 4.83
C LEU A 61 -5.28 8.62 6.21
N ALA A 62 -4.55 8.07 7.18
CA ALA A 62 -5.04 7.88 8.55
C ALA A 62 -5.27 9.20 9.30
N THR A 63 -4.51 10.24 8.97
CA THR A 63 -4.70 11.59 9.52
C THR A 63 -5.94 12.26 8.91
N GLU A 64 -6.17 12.09 7.62
CA GLU A 64 -7.31 12.65 6.89
C GLU A 64 -8.62 11.89 7.17
N HIS A 65 -8.53 10.60 7.50
CA HIS A 65 -9.66 9.70 7.68
C HIS A 65 -9.56 8.94 9.01
N ALA A 66 -10.19 9.47 10.06
CA ALA A 66 -10.25 8.78 11.34
C ALA A 66 -10.89 7.40 11.21
N GLY A 67 -10.27 6.38 11.82
CA GLY A 67 -10.74 4.99 11.75
C GLY A 67 -10.26 4.21 10.52
N THR A 68 -9.23 4.68 9.81
CA THR A 68 -8.56 3.90 8.76
C THR A 68 -8.16 2.52 9.27
N VAL A 69 -8.54 1.49 8.51
CA VAL A 69 -8.07 0.11 8.70
C VAL A 69 -7.15 -0.24 7.54
N VAL A 70 -5.96 -0.74 7.84
CA VAL A 70 -4.96 -1.10 6.83
C VAL A 70 -4.81 -2.61 6.77
N LEU A 71 -4.94 -3.19 5.57
CA LEU A 71 -4.59 -4.58 5.30
C LEU A 71 -3.25 -4.62 4.56
N LEU A 72 -2.22 -5.11 5.22
CA LEU A 72 -0.93 -5.36 4.59
C LEU A 72 -0.89 -6.75 3.97
N LYS A 73 -0.56 -6.81 2.67
CA LYS A 73 -0.39 -8.07 1.96
C LYS A 73 0.81 -8.01 1.02
N GLY A 74 1.80 -8.86 1.27
CA GLY A 74 2.96 -9.06 0.42
C GLY A 74 3.72 -10.31 0.81
N SER A 75 4.71 -10.68 -0.02
CA SER A 75 5.68 -11.73 0.33
C SER A 75 6.79 -11.15 1.20
N HIS A 76 7.65 -11.99 1.77
CA HIS A 76 8.83 -11.54 2.52
C HIS A 76 9.71 -10.59 1.70
N ALA A 77 9.82 -10.79 0.38
CA ALA A 77 10.61 -9.95 -0.50
C ALA A 77 10.10 -8.50 -0.63
N SER A 78 8.82 -8.27 -0.33
CA SER A 78 8.21 -6.93 -0.43
C SER A 78 8.59 -5.97 0.70
N GLY A 79 9.18 -6.46 1.79
CA GLY A 79 9.50 -5.64 2.96
C GLY A 79 8.28 -5.20 3.79
N LEU A 80 7.06 -5.53 3.39
CA LEU A 80 5.83 -5.16 4.11
C LEU A 80 5.74 -5.73 5.53
N SER A 81 6.46 -6.82 5.83
CA SER A 81 6.58 -7.32 7.21
C SER A 81 7.32 -6.32 8.11
N ALA A 82 8.38 -5.68 7.62
CA ALA A 82 9.10 -4.64 8.35
C ALA A 82 8.22 -3.40 8.58
N LEU A 83 7.35 -3.07 7.63
CA LEU A 83 6.35 -2.01 7.81
C LEU A 83 5.33 -2.39 8.90
N ALA A 84 4.85 -3.64 8.89
CA ALA A 84 3.93 -4.12 9.93
C ALA A 84 4.57 -4.09 11.33
N GLU A 85 5.85 -4.49 11.44
CA GLU A 85 6.62 -4.43 12.69
C GLU A 85 6.77 -2.99 13.19
N ARG A 86 7.04 -2.02 12.30
CA ARG A 86 7.14 -0.59 12.64
C ARG A 86 5.86 -0.04 13.26
N TRP A 87 4.70 -0.52 12.81
CA TRP A 87 3.40 -0.07 13.31
C TRP A 87 2.95 -0.78 14.58
N GLN A 88 3.64 -1.84 15.02
CA GLN A 88 3.30 -2.42 16.30
C GLN A 88 3.56 -1.37 17.38
N PRO A 89 2.56 -1.06 18.23
CA PRO A 89 2.82 -0.24 19.39
C PRO A 89 3.94 -0.95 20.17
N PHE A 90 4.98 -0.21 20.58
CA PHE A 90 5.89 -0.71 21.59
C PHE A 90 5.02 -1.19 22.74
N ALA A 91 4.91 -2.50 22.92
CA ALA A 91 4.33 -3.06 24.12
C ALA A 91 5.29 -2.60 25.23
N ALA A 92 4.91 -1.52 25.92
CA ALA A 92 5.54 -1.13 27.15
C ALA A 92 5.34 -2.31 28.10
N GLU A 93 6.45 -2.98 28.41
CA GLU A 93 6.57 -4.00 29.44
C GLU A 93 6.33 -3.39 30.83
#